data_AF-A0AA97M0M7-F1
#
_entry.id   AF-A0AA97M0M7-F1
#
_cell.length_a   1.000
_cell.length_b   1.000
_cell.length_c   1.000
_cell.angle_alpha   90.00
_cell.angle_beta   90.00
_cell.angle_gamma   90.00
#
_symmetry.space_group_name_H-M   'P 1'
#
loop_
_entity.id
_entity.type
_entity.pdbx_description
1 polymer ?
#
loop_
_entity_poly.entity_id
_entity_poly.type
_entity_poly.pdbx_seq_one_letter_code
_entity_poly.pdbx_strand_id
1 'polypeptide(L)'
;MKPEFTERVRAGIGEALYRAREGGTADDDTQTIQAAVDLLDAYQVIPDLLKNSSEGQRSPEAVEEHLARITAVLAANRRLFMAVLYSPLVVVDKVNTRHGGHLDRRPQWIAWCWTVEAAWRCVARLDGTAPTGFTPIELDILTPVAARQRFLALAEAYRTRDDAPADSPADATDRVFGTGTPHLFAARSIEARWIWKDILDHVESHPVLGQATPGELEREINLLLFDQGRPGAVLGMSTKRLNTLAQGKRSRVLSNGDRGIVRDVAERHLLPRFQIMDTLRSALATAQHPRCSRVTAAAVVLAVFAALALVIAALRWKEIGGVSAFVLAASAAAACYLLGGAGIVAHGREWALPWLLRMPAASAIGLFMLTAMHPSWWRAAFPKQWLETVSPGSAPPDVSLSPAWAACLLAVAAYVYLLVTARNHGLGWGSAPLRAVVVWLVGGCHALLISLLGLVWIVPVFSEDGALLYQGWTAHSASAVTTLAQATAWCLTAGVFSQILWDDQPITAPLTHTRWHKDR
;
A
#
# COMPACT_ATOMS: atom_id res chain seq x y z
N MET A 1 -4.00 -23.63 -22.60
CA MET A 1 -4.33 -22.64 -21.54
C MET A 1 -4.17 -21.20 -22.02
N LYS A 2 -4.97 -20.24 -21.53
CA LYS A 2 -4.74 -18.80 -21.83
C LYS A 2 -3.53 -18.25 -21.03
N PRO A 3 -2.57 -17.55 -21.68
CA PRO A 3 -1.28 -17.17 -21.09
C PRO A 3 -1.40 -16.22 -19.89
N GLU A 4 -2.49 -15.45 -19.83
CA GLU A 4 -2.66 -14.42 -18.81
C GLU A 4 -3.00 -15.00 -17.44
N PHE A 5 -3.69 -16.15 -17.39
CA PHE A 5 -3.91 -16.86 -16.12
C PHE A 5 -2.58 -17.36 -15.57
N THR A 6 -1.71 -17.89 -16.45
CA THR A 6 -0.36 -18.32 -16.10
C THR A 6 0.48 -17.17 -15.57
N GLU A 7 0.48 -16.03 -16.27
CA GLU A 7 1.17 -14.82 -15.82
C GLU A 7 0.70 -14.40 -14.43
N ARG A 8 -0.60 -14.45 -14.17
CA ARG A 8 -1.18 -14.04 -12.90
C ARG A 8 -0.81 -14.95 -11.74
N VAL A 9 -0.82 -16.27 -11.95
CA VAL A 9 -0.43 -17.24 -10.92
C VAL A 9 1.05 -17.10 -10.56
N ARG A 10 1.91 -16.85 -11.55
CA ARG A 10 3.37 -16.66 -11.36
C ARG A 10 3.76 -15.31 -10.80
N ALA A 11 2.96 -14.26 -11.04
CA ALA A 11 3.23 -12.91 -10.52
C ALA A 11 3.29 -12.87 -8.98
N GLY A 12 3.81 -11.77 -8.42
CA GLY A 12 3.86 -11.61 -6.97
C GLY A 12 4.76 -12.64 -6.30
N ILE A 13 4.21 -13.38 -5.35
CA ILE A 13 4.92 -14.46 -4.62
C ILE A 13 4.74 -15.86 -5.25
N GLY A 14 4.13 -15.97 -6.45
CA GLY A 14 3.84 -17.27 -7.06
C GLY A 14 5.04 -18.19 -7.20
N GLU A 15 6.15 -17.67 -7.71
CA GLU A 15 7.43 -18.40 -7.81
C GLU A 15 8.01 -18.72 -6.43
N ALA A 16 7.86 -17.84 -5.44
CA ALA A 16 8.35 -18.08 -4.08
C ALA A 16 7.62 -19.25 -3.40
N LEU A 17 6.30 -19.36 -3.58
CA LEU A 17 5.54 -20.51 -3.11
C LEU A 17 6.03 -21.80 -3.76
N TYR A 18 6.36 -21.76 -5.05
CA TYR A 18 6.89 -22.92 -5.76
C TYR A 18 8.26 -23.34 -5.24
N ARG A 19 9.15 -22.38 -4.93
CA ARG A 19 10.45 -22.66 -4.31
C ARG A 19 10.33 -23.22 -2.89
N ALA A 20 9.30 -22.80 -2.15
CA ALA A 20 9.01 -23.27 -0.80
C ALA A 20 8.32 -24.64 -0.75
N ARG A 21 7.94 -25.20 -1.91
CA ARG A 21 7.28 -26.50 -1.98
C ARG A 21 8.24 -27.62 -1.61
N GLU A 22 7.83 -28.42 -0.63
CA GLU A 22 8.51 -29.68 -0.31
C GLU A 22 7.94 -30.83 -1.13
N GLY A 23 8.80 -31.47 -1.93
CA GLY A 23 8.45 -32.68 -2.68
C GLY A 23 7.66 -32.42 -3.98
N GLY A 24 8.21 -32.93 -5.09
CA GLY A 24 7.61 -32.84 -6.41
C GLY A 24 8.05 -31.63 -7.22
N THR A 25 8.06 -31.81 -8.54
CA THR A 25 8.38 -30.80 -9.55
C THR A 25 7.16 -30.47 -10.40
N ALA A 26 7.29 -29.49 -11.30
CA ALA A 26 6.16 -29.08 -12.16
C ALA A 26 5.79 -30.20 -13.15
N ASP A 27 6.78 -31.01 -13.51
CA ASP A 27 6.61 -32.18 -14.36
C ASP A 27 5.89 -33.30 -13.59
N ASP A 28 6.25 -33.53 -12.32
CA ASP A 28 5.56 -34.50 -11.46
C ASP A 28 4.09 -34.13 -11.24
N ASP A 29 3.79 -32.84 -11.09
CA ASP A 29 2.40 -32.35 -11.00
C ASP A 29 1.63 -32.65 -12.27
N THR A 30 2.25 -32.36 -13.41
CA THR A 30 1.63 -32.57 -14.72
C THR A 30 1.32 -34.03 -14.95
N GLN A 31 2.24 -34.93 -14.60
CA GLN A 31 2.03 -36.37 -14.70
C GLN A 31 0.93 -36.84 -13.73
N THR A 32 0.96 -36.38 -12.48
CA THR A 32 -0.02 -36.76 -11.45
C THR A 32 -1.44 -36.33 -11.84
N ILE A 33 -1.61 -35.09 -12.30
CA ILE A 33 -2.90 -34.55 -12.74
C ILE A 33 -3.38 -35.26 -14.01
N GLN A 34 -2.48 -35.54 -14.96
CA GLN A 34 -2.84 -36.24 -16.20
C GLN A 34 -3.32 -37.68 -15.94
N ALA A 35 -2.78 -38.35 -14.92
CA ALA A 35 -3.21 -39.69 -14.53
C ALA A 35 -4.55 -39.71 -13.75
N ALA A 36 -5.02 -38.56 -13.24
CA ALA A 36 -6.22 -38.46 -12.41
C ALA A 36 -7.50 -38.36 -13.27
N VAL A 37 -7.87 -39.46 -13.91
CA VAL A 37 -9.04 -39.55 -14.82
C VAL A 37 -10.33 -39.12 -14.11
N ASP A 38 -10.57 -39.60 -12.89
CA ASP A 38 -11.75 -39.26 -12.07
C ASP A 38 -11.86 -37.76 -11.78
N LEU A 39 -10.71 -37.10 -11.52
CA LEU A 39 -10.67 -35.65 -11.32
C LEU A 39 -11.11 -34.95 -12.60
N LEU A 40 -10.51 -35.29 -13.74
CA LEU A 40 -10.81 -34.65 -15.02
C LEU A 40 -12.24 -34.93 -15.48
N ASP A 41 -12.81 -36.09 -15.14
CA ASP A 41 -14.20 -36.44 -15.45
C ASP A 41 -15.22 -35.59 -14.71
N ALA A 42 -14.89 -35.15 -13.49
CA ALA A 42 -15.75 -34.25 -12.72
C ALA A 42 -15.98 -32.88 -13.39
N TYR A 43 -15.14 -32.48 -14.37
CA TYR A 43 -15.22 -31.21 -15.09
C TYR A 43 -15.98 -31.28 -16.44
N GLN A 44 -16.40 -32.48 -16.88
CA GLN A 44 -17.07 -32.64 -18.20
C GLN A 44 -18.35 -31.81 -18.38
N VAL A 45 -19.00 -31.45 -17.27
CA VAL A 45 -20.22 -30.64 -17.19
C VAL A 45 -20.02 -29.17 -17.59
N ILE A 46 -18.80 -28.64 -17.52
CA ILE A 46 -18.56 -27.19 -17.66
C ILE A 46 -19.03 -26.59 -19.00
N PRO A 47 -18.79 -27.21 -20.17
CA PRO A 47 -19.31 -26.68 -21.43
C PRO A 47 -20.84 -26.57 -21.45
N ASP A 48 -21.54 -27.47 -20.76
CA ASP A 48 -23.00 -27.51 -20.75
C ASP A 48 -23.62 -26.50 -19.77
N LEU A 49 -22.88 -26.08 -18.73
CA LEU A 49 -23.26 -24.93 -17.88
C LEU A 49 -23.35 -23.62 -18.66
N LEU A 50 -22.59 -23.51 -19.77
CA LEU A 50 -22.56 -22.31 -20.60
C LEU A 50 -23.58 -22.35 -21.74
N LYS A 51 -24.05 -23.53 -22.13
CA LYS A 51 -25.14 -23.68 -23.11
C LYS A 51 -26.49 -23.42 -22.43
N ASN A 52 -27.50 -22.98 -23.19
CA ASN A 52 -28.84 -22.70 -22.64
C ASN A 52 -29.71 -23.96 -22.43
N SER A 53 -29.22 -25.17 -22.72
CA SER A 53 -29.94 -26.44 -22.60
C SER A 53 -30.06 -26.97 -21.16
N SER A 54 -31.29 -26.96 -20.62
CA SER A 54 -31.79 -27.50 -19.34
C SER A 54 -31.46 -26.74 -18.03
N GLU A 55 -32.50 -26.29 -17.31
CA GLU A 55 -32.43 -25.50 -16.07
C GLU A 55 -32.02 -26.33 -14.83
N GLY A 56 -32.37 -27.63 -14.78
CA GLY A 56 -32.14 -28.49 -13.62
C GLY A 56 -30.67 -28.80 -13.31
N GLN A 57 -29.81 -28.90 -14.34
CA GLN A 57 -28.38 -29.18 -14.17
C GLN A 57 -27.56 -27.94 -13.77
N ARG A 58 -28.16 -26.75 -13.76
CA ARG A 58 -27.49 -25.49 -13.41
C ARG A 58 -27.96 -24.91 -12.08
N SER A 59 -28.67 -25.67 -11.27
CA SER A 59 -29.07 -25.21 -9.94
C SER A 59 -27.83 -25.04 -9.05
N PRO A 60 -27.87 -24.14 -8.06
CA PRO A 60 -26.78 -24.01 -7.08
C PRO A 60 -26.45 -25.34 -6.41
N GLU A 61 -27.46 -26.16 -6.10
CA GLU A 61 -27.30 -27.48 -5.47
C GLU A 61 -26.53 -28.47 -6.37
N ALA A 62 -26.84 -28.49 -7.68
CA ALA A 62 -26.13 -29.34 -8.63
C ALA A 62 -24.64 -28.95 -8.73
N VAL A 63 -24.33 -27.65 -8.78
CA VAL A 63 -22.95 -27.16 -8.80
C VAL A 63 -22.22 -27.48 -7.49
N GLU A 64 -22.89 -27.36 -6.34
CA GLU A 64 -22.34 -27.76 -5.05
C GLU A 64 -22.04 -29.26 -4.99
N GLU A 65 -22.88 -30.11 -5.57
CA GLU A 65 -22.62 -31.55 -5.68
C GLU A 65 -21.38 -31.83 -6.56
N HIS A 66 -21.20 -31.10 -7.65
CA HIS A 66 -19.98 -31.18 -8.47
C HIS A 66 -18.73 -30.74 -7.69
N LEU A 67 -18.79 -29.64 -6.94
CA LEU A 67 -17.69 -29.19 -6.09
C LEU A 67 -17.37 -30.21 -4.99
N ALA A 68 -18.38 -30.84 -4.39
CA ALA A 68 -18.20 -31.90 -3.40
C ALA A 68 -17.50 -33.13 -4.00
N ARG A 69 -17.87 -33.55 -5.22
CA ARG A 69 -17.19 -34.63 -5.95
C ARG A 69 -15.72 -34.31 -6.21
N ILE A 70 -15.42 -33.12 -6.72
CA ILE A 70 -14.03 -32.69 -6.96
C ILE A 70 -13.25 -32.70 -5.64
N THR A 71 -13.84 -32.15 -4.57
CA THR A 71 -13.24 -32.10 -3.23
C THR A 71 -12.93 -33.51 -2.72
N ALA A 72 -13.85 -34.46 -2.86
CA ALA A 72 -13.65 -35.85 -2.44
C ALA A 72 -12.50 -36.53 -3.20
N VAL A 73 -12.40 -36.31 -4.51
CA VAL A 73 -11.29 -36.85 -5.33
C VAL A 73 -9.94 -36.27 -4.88
N LEU A 74 -9.89 -34.96 -4.63
CA LEU A 74 -8.68 -34.32 -4.12
C LEU A 74 -8.33 -34.84 -2.72
N ALA A 75 -9.31 -34.94 -1.83
CA ALA A 75 -9.12 -35.40 -0.46
C ALA A 75 -8.64 -36.85 -0.38
N ALA A 76 -8.96 -37.70 -1.36
CA ALA A 76 -8.57 -39.10 -1.34
C ALA A 76 -7.07 -39.36 -1.62
N ASN A 77 -6.35 -38.41 -2.25
CA ASN A 77 -4.99 -38.63 -2.72
C ASN A 77 -4.06 -37.44 -2.43
N ARG A 78 -3.14 -37.62 -1.47
CA ARG A 78 -2.15 -36.62 -1.05
C ARG A 78 -1.33 -36.04 -2.22
N ARG A 79 -0.83 -36.87 -3.14
CA ARG A 79 0.00 -36.41 -4.26
C ARG A 79 -0.82 -35.57 -5.23
N LEU A 80 -2.03 -36.03 -5.55
CA LEU A 80 -2.94 -35.29 -6.42
C LEU A 80 -3.32 -33.94 -5.81
N PHE A 81 -3.67 -33.92 -4.53
CA PHE A 81 -3.99 -32.69 -3.82
C PHE A 81 -2.84 -31.68 -3.86
N MET A 82 -1.59 -32.11 -3.55
CA MET A 82 -0.42 -31.23 -3.64
C MET A 82 -0.21 -30.69 -5.06
N ALA A 83 -0.32 -31.55 -6.07
CA ALA A 83 -0.17 -31.15 -7.47
C ALA A 83 -1.22 -30.10 -7.87
N VAL A 84 -2.48 -30.31 -7.49
CA VAL A 84 -3.56 -29.38 -7.79
C VAL A 84 -3.42 -28.06 -7.03
N LEU A 85 -2.97 -28.11 -5.78
CA LEU A 85 -2.78 -26.93 -4.94
C LEU A 85 -1.69 -25.99 -5.48
N TYR A 86 -0.55 -26.53 -5.90
CA TYR A 86 0.57 -25.75 -6.42
C TYR A 86 0.44 -25.43 -7.92
N SER A 87 -0.23 -26.30 -8.69
CA SER A 87 -0.36 -26.20 -10.14
C SER A 87 -1.82 -26.27 -10.61
N PRO A 88 -2.75 -25.43 -10.10
CA PRO A 88 -4.19 -25.55 -10.40
C PRO A 88 -4.50 -25.32 -11.88
N LEU A 89 -3.69 -24.51 -12.58
CA LEU A 89 -3.89 -24.26 -14.00
C LEU A 89 -3.55 -25.48 -14.86
N VAL A 90 -2.71 -26.42 -14.39
CA VAL A 90 -2.46 -27.67 -15.11
C VAL A 90 -3.74 -28.48 -15.24
N VAL A 91 -4.61 -28.47 -14.21
CA VAL A 91 -5.96 -29.06 -14.29
C VAL A 91 -6.74 -28.43 -15.43
N VAL A 92 -6.76 -27.10 -15.50
CA VAL A 92 -7.47 -26.35 -16.55
C VAL A 92 -6.95 -26.69 -17.94
N ASP A 93 -5.63 -26.85 -18.10
CA ASP A 93 -5.04 -27.24 -19.38
C ASP A 93 -5.44 -28.66 -19.79
N LYS A 94 -5.39 -29.63 -18.86
CA LYS A 94 -5.78 -31.02 -19.14
C LYS A 94 -7.28 -31.16 -19.40
N VAL A 95 -8.12 -30.40 -18.70
CA VAL A 95 -9.56 -30.29 -19.01
C VAL A 95 -9.74 -29.74 -20.43
N ASN A 96 -9.04 -28.68 -20.80
CA ASN A 96 -9.08 -28.14 -22.17
C ASN A 96 -8.65 -29.18 -23.21
N THR A 97 -7.54 -29.91 -22.98
CA THR A 97 -7.09 -30.99 -23.88
C THR A 97 -8.15 -32.09 -24.06
N ARG A 98 -8.84 -32.49 -22.98
CA ARG A 98 -9.91 -33.50 -23.04
C ARG A 98 -11.11 -33.05 -23.87
N HIS A 99 -11.33 -31.73 -23.98
CA HIS A 99 -12.32 -31.11 -24.85
C HIS A 99 -11.75 -30.67 -26.22
N GLY A 100 -10.69 -31.33 -26.70
CA GLY A 100 -10.10 -31.08 -28.02
C GLY A 100 -9.25 -29.80 -28.11
N GLY A 101 -8.96 -29.14 -26.98
CA GLY A 101 -8.12 -27.94 -26.93
C GLY A 101 -8.86 -26.64 -27.30
N HIS A 102 -10.19 -26.70 -27.47
CA HIS A 102 -11.01 -25.61 -27.99
C HIS A 102 -11.89 -24.92 -26.94
N LEU A 103 -11.66 -25.13 -25.64
CA LEU A 103 -12.43 -24.39 -24.63
C LEU A 103 -12.09 -22.90 -24.70
N ASP A 104 -13.14 -22.08 -24.75
CA ASP A 104 -13.01 -20.65 -24.62
C ASP A 104 -12.51 -20.25 -23.22
N ARG A 105 -12.24 -18.96 -23.06
CA ARG A 105 -11.72 -18.41 -21.80
C ARG A 105 -12.66 -18.61 -20.62
N ARG A 106 -13.98 -18.49 -20.84
CA ARG A 106 -15.02 -18.62 -19.80
C ARG A 106 -15.06 -20.02 -19.17
N PRO A 107 -15.17 -21.13 -19.96
CA PRO A 107 -15.11 -22.48 -19.40
C PRO A 107 -13.78 -22.77 -18.67
N GLN A 108 -12.64 -22.34 -19.23
CA GLN A 108 -11.34 -22.49 -18.57
C GLN A 108 -11.27 -21.78 -17.21
N TRP A 109 -11.87 -20.59 -17.12
CA TRP A 109 -11.92 -19.82 -15.87
C TRP A 109 -12.86 -20.43 -14.83
N ILE A 110 -14.03 -20.96 -15.23
CA ILE A 110 -14.92 -21.71 -14.33
C ILE A 110 -14.19 -22.93 -13.76
N ALA A 111 -13.49 -23.69 -14.61
CA ALA A 111 -12.69 -24.83 -14.17
C ALA A 111 -11.63 -24.41 -13.14
N TRP A 112 -10.96 -23.26 -13.37
CA TRP A 112 -10.01 -22.72 -12.41
C TRP A 112 -10.67 -22.38 -11.07
N CYS A 113 -11.82 -21.69 -11.08
CA CYS A 113 -12.57 -21.34 -9.88
C CYS A 113 -12.98 -22.59 -9.08
N TRP A 114 -13.50 -23.62 -9.75
CA TRP A 114 -13.88 -24.87 -9.12
C TRP A 114 -12.69 -25.62 -8.52
N THR A 115 -11.56 -25.64 -9.25
CA THR A 115 -10.32 -26.27 -8.78
C THR A 115 -9.84 -25.65 -7.48
N VAL A 116 -9.77 -24.31 -7.41
CA VAL A 116 -9.25 -23.61 -6.23
C VAL A 116 -10.24 -23.61 -5.07
N GLU A 117 -11.55 -23.62 -5.32
CA GLU A 117 -12.56 -23.76 -4.27
C GLU A 117 -12.55 -25.17 -3.66
N ALA A 118 -12.43 -26.22 -4.48
CA ALA A 118 -12.28 -27.58 -3.97
C ALA A 118 -10.99 -27.75 -3.16
N ALA A 119 -9.87 -27.19 -3.65
CA ALA A 119 -8.62 -27.20 -2.90
C ALA A 119 -8.73 -26.43 -1.57
N TRP A 120 -9.42 -25.28 -1.56
CA TRP A 120 -9.71 -24.53 -0.34
C TRP A 120 -10.56 -25.32 0.66
N ARG A 121 -11.60 -26.03 0.20
CA ARG A 121 -12.43 -26.90 1.07
C ARG A 121 -11.60 -27.96 1.78
N CYS A 122 -10.65 -28.60 1.07
CA CYS A 122 -9.74 -29.57 1.68
C CYS A 122 -8.85 -28.94 2.76
N VAL A 123 -8.23 -27.77 2.49
CA VAL A 123 -7.31 -27.13 3.46
C VAL A 123 -8.06 -26.55 4.66
N ALA A 124 -9.15 -25.84 4.40
CA ALA A 124 -9.98 -25.24 5.43
C ALA A 124 -10.85 -26.27 6.16
N ARG A 125 -10.83 -27.55 5.74
CA ARG A 125 -11.60 -28.66 6.31
C ARG A 125 -13.09 -28.35 6.35
N LEU A 126 -13.58 -27.67 5.32
CA LEU A 126 -14.99 -27.37 5.18
C LEU A 126 -15.78 -28.67 5.05
N ASP A 127 -16.98 -28.69 5.62
CA ASP A 127 -17.87 -29.85 5.62
C ASP A 127 -17.26 -31.11 6.28
N GLY A 128 -16.24 -30.93 7.14
CA GLY A 128 -15.54 -32.03 7.82
C GLY A 128 -14.62 -32.86 6.91
N THR A 129 -14.41 -32.43 5.66
CA THR A 129 -13.59 -33.16 4.69
C THR A 129 -12.11 -32.79 4.87
N ALA A 130 -11.32 -33.70 5.45
CA ALA A 130 -9.87 -33.55 5.55
C ALA A 130 -9.16 -34.47 4.54
N PRO A 131 -8.17 -33.99 3.79
CA PRO A 131 -7.42 -34.81 2.85
C PRO A 131 -6.62 -35.90 3.59
N THR A 132 -6.63 -37.11 3.02
CA THR A 132 -5.97 -38.28 3.59
C THR A 132 -4.45 -38.10 3.59
N GLY A 133 -3.82 -38.59 4.65
CA GLY A 133 -2.38 -38.56 4.79
C GLY A 133 -1.78 -37.19 5.12
N PHE A 134 -2.57 -36.21 5.57
CA PHE A 134 -2.08 -34.95 6.14
C PHE A 134 -2.37 -34.84 7.63
N THR A 135 -1.44 -34.26 8.36
CA THR A 135 -1.68 -33.76 9.72
C THR A 135 -2.39 -32.40 9.68
N PRO A 136 -3.10 -31.99 10.75
CA PRO A 136 -3.70 -30.67 10.83
C PRO A 136 -2.68 -29.53 10.62
N ILE A 137 -1.48 -29.69 11.15
CA ILE A 137 -0.38 -28.72 11.06
C ILE A 137 0.10 -28.56 9.61
N GLU A 138 0.27 -29.66 8.87
CA GLU A 138 0.65 -29.58 7.46
C GLU A 138 -0.40 -28.83 6.62
N LEU A 139 -1.68 -29.00 6.91
CA LEU A 139 -2.75 -28.25 6.23
C LEU A 139 -2.72 -26.76 6.61
N ASP A 140 -2.45 -26.44 7.86
CA ASP A 140 -2.31 -25.05 8.30
C ASP A 140 -1.13 -24.35 7.59
N ILE A 141 -0.02 -25.07 7.36
CA ILE A 141 1.14 -24.58 6.57
C ILE A 141 0.76 -24.31 5.11
N LEU A 142 -0.15 -25.11 4.53
CA LEU A 142 -0.61 -24.99 3.14
C LEU A 142 -1.73 -23.95 2.93
N THR A 143 -2.31 -23.43 4.01
CA THR A 143 -3.40 -22.44 3.98
C THR A 143 -3.08 -21.21 3.13
N PRO A 144 -1.88 -20.60 3.19
CA PRO A 144 -1.52 -19.47 2.33
C PRO A 144 -1.54 -19.80 0.84
N VAL A 145 -1.16 -21.03 0.45
CA VAL A 145 -1.15 -21.45 -0.95
C VAL A 145 -2.58 -21.51 -1.48
N ALA A 146 -3.48 -22.17 -0.74
CA ALA A 146 -4.87 -22.31 -1.14
C ALA A 146 -5.60 -20.96 -1.15
N ALA A 147 -5.43 -20.15 -0.10
CA ALA A 147 -6.06 -18.83 0.01
C ALA A 147 -5.64 -17.91 -1.14
N ARG A 148 -4.36 -17.90 -1.49
CA ARG A 148 -3.85 -17.11 -2.61
C ARG A 148 -4.45 -17.54 -3.93
N GLN A 149 -4.44 -18.85 -4.24
CA GLN A 149 -4.98 -19.35 -5.50
C GLN A 149 -6.48 -19.05 -5.63
N ARG A 150 -7.23 -19.23 -4.52
CA ARG A 150 -8.64 -18.87 -4.42
C ARG A 150 -8.87 -17.37 -4.70
N PHE A 151 -8.10 -16.49 -4.05
CA PHE A 151 -8.18 -15.05 -4.30
C PHE A 151 -7.90 -14.71 -5.77
N LEU A 152 -6.82 -15.23 -6.36
CA LEU A 152 -6.43 -14.89 -7.73
C LEU A 152 -7.48 -15.30 -8.76
N ALA A 153 -8.03 -16.52 -8.65
CA ALA A 153 -9.04 -17.01 -9.58
C ALA A 153 -10.33 -16.17 -9.53
N LEU A 154 -10.82 -15.88 -8.32
CA LEU A 154 -12.06 -15.12 -8.13
C LEU A 154 -11.89 -13.63 -8.46
N ALA A 155 -10.73 -13.04 -8.14
CA ALA A 155 -10.43 -11.64 -8.43
C ALA A 155 -10.38 -11.35 -9.94
N GLU A 156 -10.06 -12.34 -10.77
CA GLU A 156 -9.89 -12.16 -12.21
C GLU A 156 -11.16 -11.63 -12.91
N ALA A 157 -12.36 -11.97 -12.42
CA ALA A 157 -13.62 -11.45 -12.96
C ALA A 157 -13.83 -9.94 -12.75
N TYR A 158 -13.13 -9.33 -11.78
CA TYR A 158 -13.23 -7.91 -11.49
C TYR A 158 -12.21 -7.06 -12.25
N ARG A 159 -11.29 -7.71 -12.98
CA ARG A 159 -10.17 -7.03 -13.61
C ARG A 159 -10.55 -6.39 -14.93
N THR A 160 -10.26 -5.09 -15.08
CA THR A 160 -10.40 -4.38 -16.35
C THR A 160 -9.21 -4.68 -17.24
N ARG A 161 -9.50 -4.88 -18.53
CA ARG A 161 -8.48 -5.01 -19.58
C ARG A 161 -8.56 -3.84 -20.54
N ASP A 162 -7.38 -3.44 -20.99
CA ASP A 162 -7.25 -2.37 -21.98
C ASP A 162 -7.72 -2.83 -23.36
N ASP A 163 -7.48 -4.10 -23.69
CA ASP A 163 -8.11 -4.80 -24.81
C ASP A 163 -9.26 -5.63 -24.25
N ALA A 164 -10.51 -5.22 -24.49
CA ALA A 164 -11.67 -5.98 -24.06
C ALA A 164 -11.99 -7.05 -25.12
N PRO A 165 -11.53 -8.31 -24.99
CA PRO A 165 -12.12 -9.38 -25.78
C PRO A 165 -13.60 -9.50 -25.41
N ALA A 166 -14.42 -9.93 -26.36
CA ALA A 166 -15.84 -10.22 -26.18
C ALA A 166 -16.14 -11.34 -25.14
N ASP A 167 -15.10 -11.90 -24.52
CA ASP A 167 -15.14 -13.02 -23.56
C ASP A 167 -14.54 -12.62 -22.20
N SER A 168 -15.23 -11.73 -21.48
CA SER A 168 -14.85 -11.37 -20.12
C SER A 168 -15.29 -12.46 -19.13
N PRO A 169 -14.45 -12.85 -18.15
CA PRO A 169 -14.89 -13.73 -17.07
C PRO A 169 -16.09 -13.16 -16.27
N ALA A 170 -16.25 -11.83 -16.25
CA ALA A 170 -17.40 -11.17 -15.61
C ALA A 170 -18.75 -11.68 -16.13
N ASP A 171 -18.84 -12.02 -17.43
CA ASP A 171 -20.07 -12.48 -18.10
C ASP A 171 -20.52 -13.88 -17.67
N ALA A 172 -19.63 -14.64 -17.02
CA ALA A 172 -19.91 -16.01 -16.59
C ALA A 172 -20.08 -16.13 -15.07
N THR A 173 -19.98 -15.02 -14.32
CA THR A 173 -20.03 -15.00 -12.85
C THR A 173 -21.35 -15.51 -12.28
N ASP A 174 -22.45 -15.35 -13.02
CA ASP A 174 -23.79 -15.81 -12.67
C ASP A 174 -23.97 -17.33 -12.82
N ARG A 175 -22.95 -18.05 -13.30
CA ARG A 175 -22.98 -19.51 -13.56
C ARG A 175 -21.92 -20.28 -12.79
N VAL A 176 -20.91 -19.62 -12.22
CA VAL A 176 -19.80 -20.27 -11.50
C VAL A 176 -20.31 -21.12 -10.33
N PHE A 177 -21.32 -20.64 -9.60
CA PHE A 177 -21.91 -21.34 -8.45
C PHE A 177 -23.40 -21.65 -8.66
N GLY A 178 -23.78 -21.92 -9.92
CA GLY A 178 -25.17 -22.14 -10.33
C GLY A 178 -25.82 -20.87 -10.87
N THR A 179 -26.87 -21.03 -11.67
CA THR A 179 -27.54 -19.92 -12.39
C THR A 179 -28.14 -18.91 -11.43
N GLY A 180 -27.97 -17.62 -11.70
CA GLY A 180 -28.59 -16.55 -10.90
C GLY A 180 -27.89 -16.30 -9.56
N THR A 181 -26.62 -16.72 -9.42
CA THR A 181 -25.84 -16.57 -8.17
C THR A 181 -24.70 -15.53 -8.19
N PRO A 182 -24.78 -14.40 -8.92
CA PRO A 182 -23.66 -13.44 -8.95
C PRO A 182 -23.39 -12.81 -7.57
N HIS A 183 -24.38 -12.79 -6.68
CA HIS A 183 -24.24 -12.35 -5.29
C HIS A 183 -23.39 -13.33 -4.46
N LEU A 184 -23.55 -14.65 -4.65
CA LEU A 184 -22.75 -15.68 -3.98
C LEU A 184 -21.31 -15.63 -4.48
N PHE A 185 -21.11 -15.47 -5.78
CA PHE A 185 -19.79 -15.26 -6.36
C PHE A 185 -19.11 -14.02 -5.75
N ALA A 186 -19.84 -12.90 -5.64
CA ALA A 186 -19.32 -11.69 -5.01
C ALA A 186 -18.96 -11.89 -3.54
N ALA A 187 -19.82 -12.57 -2.77
CA ALA A 187 -19.56 -12.87 -1.36
C ALA A 187 -18.28 -13.71 -1.19
N ARG A 188 -18.13 -14.82 -1.94
CA ARG A 188 -16.93 -15.68 -1.91
C ARG A 188 -15.67 -14.94 -2.38
N SER A 189 -15.79 -14.04 -3.36
CA SER A 189 -14.67 -13.22 -3.83
C SER A 189 -14.17 -12.26 -2.74
N ILE A 190 -15.12 -11.59 -2.06
CA ILE A 190 -14.81 -10.67 -0.96
C ILE A 190 -14.16 -11.44 0.19
N GLU A 191 -14.74 -12.59 0.58
CA GLU A 191 -14.20 -13.48 1.59
C GLU A 191 -12.76 -13.91 1.26
N ALA A 192 -12.51 -14.42 0.05
CA ALA A 192 -11.19 -14.86 -0.39
C ALA A 192 -10.16 -13.71 -0.34
N ARG A 193 -10.57 -12.49 -0.72
CA ARG A 193 -9.71 -11.30 -0.60
C ARG A 193 -9.38 -10.96 0.85
N TRP A 194 -10.35 -11.05 1.76
CA TRP A 194 -10.13 -10.79 3.18
C TRP A 194 -9.20 -11.82 3.82
N ILE A 195 -9.43 -13.11 3.55
CA ILE A 195 -8.56 -14.19 4.03
C ILE A 195 -7.13 -13.98 3.53
N TRP A 196 -6.97 -13.68 2.23
CA TRP A 196 -5.63 -13.46 1.68
C TRP A 196 -4.95 -12.22 2.28
N LYS A 197 -5.70 -11.14 2.47
CA LYS A 197 -5.22 -9.93 3.16
C LYS A 197 -4.76 -10.23 4.59
N ASP A 198 -5.50 -11.04 5.34
CA ASP A 198 -5.16 -11.39 6.72
C ASP A 198 -3.89 -12.25 6.81
N ILE A 199 -3.71 -13.18 5.87
CA ILE A 199 -2.48 -13.98 5.74
C ILE A 199 -1.28 -13.08 5.40
N LEU A 200 -1.47 -12.09 4.52
CA LEU A 200 -0.42 -11.11 4.19
C LEU A 200 -0.09 -10.18 5.36
N ASP A 201 -1.07 -9.82 6.19
CA ASP A 201 -0.88 -9.04 7.41
C ASP A 201 0.01 -9.80 8.42
N HIS A 202 0.01 -11.14 8.39
CA HIS A 202 0.78 -12.03 9.28
C HIS A 202 1.82 -12.86 8.52
N VAL A 203 2.43 -12.30 7.47
CA VAL A 203 3.36 -13.02 6.57
C VAL A 203 4.48 -13.75 7.31
N GLU A 204 5.00 -13.17 8.40
CA GLU A 204 6.08 -13.74 9.22
C GLU A 204 5.65 -14.99 10.00
N SER A 205 4.34 -15.18 10.20
CA SER A 205 3.77 -16.36 10.88
C SER A 205 3.58 -17.57 9.94
N HIS A 206 3.84 -17.41 8.64
CA HIS A 206 3.59 -18.44 7.63
C HIS A 206 4.90 -18.94 7.00
N PRO A 207 5.37 -20.16 7.34
CA PRO A 207 6.64 -20.69 6.84
C PRO A 207 6.75 -20.74 5.31
N VAL A 208 5.65 -21.07 4.62
CA VAL A 208 5.61 -21.14 3.15
C VAL A 208 5.85 -19.78 2.47
N LEU A 209 5.64 -18.68 3.20
CA LEU A 209 5.90 -17.32 2.72
C LEU A 209 7.31 -16.82 3.06
N GLY A 210 8.07 -17.54 3.89
CA GLY A 210 9.39 -17.13 4.36
C GLY A 210 10.46 -17.00 3.27
N GLN A 211 10.26 -17.66 2.12
CA GLN A 211 11.16 -17.54 0.96
C GLN A 211 10.80 -16.37 0.01
N ALA A 212 9.74 -15.63 0.28
CA ALA A 212 9.35 -14.49 -0.54
C ALA A 212 10.32 -13.33 -0.33
N THR A 213 10.85 -12.81 -1.43
CA THR A 213 11.65 -11.59 -1.40
C THR A 213 10.76 -10.36 -1.12
N PRO A 214 11.32 -9.28 -0.55
CA PRO A 214 10.69 -7.96 -0.47
C PRO A 214 9.87 -7.54 -1.71
N GLY A 215 10.47 -7.67 -2.90
CA GLY A 215 9.84 -7.23 -4.14
C GLY A 215 8.70 -8.15 -4.61
N GLU A 216 8.79 -9.45 -4.32
CA GLU A 216 7.69 -10.40 -4.58
C GLU A 216 6.48 -10.08 -3.69
N LEU A 217 6.71 -9.79 -2.40
CA LEU A 217 5.65 -9.40 -1.48
C LEU A 217 5.00 -8.08 -1.89
N GLU A 218 5.76 -7.07 -2.29
CA GLU A 218 5.18 -5.81 -2.80
C GLU A 218 4.32 -5.99 -4.05
N ARG A 219 4.77 -6.85 -4.98
CA ARG A 219 3.97 -7.21 -6.15
C ARG A 219 2.69 -7.95 -5.78
N GLU A 220 2.73 -8.78 -4.73
CA GLU A 220 1.55 -9.46 -4.20
C GLU A 220 0.55 -8.48 -3.57
N ILE A 221 1.02 -7.49 -2.81
CA ILE A 221 0.18 -6.40 -2.30
C ILE A 221 -0.47 -5.63 -3.47
N ASN A 222 0.27 -5.41 -4.57
CA ASN A 222 -0.29 -4.77 -5.76
C ASN A 222 -1.37 -5.64 -6.44
N LEU A 223 -1.23 -6.97 -6.44
CA LEU A 223 -2.25 -7.90 -6.94
C LEU A 223 -3.54 -7.86 -6.11
N LEU A 224 -3.40 -7.67 -4.79
CA LEU A 224 -4.51 -7.51 -3.85
C LEU A 224 -5.23 -6.16 -4.01
N LEU A 225 -4.47 -5.09 -4.27
CA LEU A 225 -4.96 -3.72 -4.19
C LEU A 225 -5.44 -3.15 -5.54
N PHE A 226 -4.71 -3.44 -6.61
CA PHE A 226 -4.91 -2.80 -7.90
C PHE A 226 -5.51 -3.75 -8.92
N ASP A 227 -6.36 -3.16 -9.75
CA ASP A 227 -7.12 -3.84 -10.80
C ASP A 227 -6.22 -4.68 -11.71
N GLN A 228 -5.19 -4.08 -12.29
CA GLN A 228 -4.27 -4.78 -13.19
C GLN A 228 -3.17 -5.56 -12.44
N GLY A 229 -3.16 -5.55 -11.10
CA GLY A 229 -2.07 -6.10 -10.29
C GLY A 229 -0.80 -5.25 -10.27
N ARG A 230 -0.89 -4.00 -10.72
CA ARG A 230 0.17 -2.99 -10.73
C ARG A 230 -0.42 -1.64 -10.34
N PRO A 231 0.37 -0.71 -9.79
CA PRO A 231 -0.10 0.62 -9.40
C PRO A 231 -1.00 1.28 -10.43
N GLY A 232 -2.22 1.65 -10.02
CA GLY A 232 -3.23 2.17 -10.94
C GLY A 232 -4.62 2.27 -10.33
N ALA A 233 -5.65 1.86 -11.08
CA ALA A 233 -7.02 1.82 -10.58
C ALA A 233 -7.15 0.76 -9.47
N VAL A 234 -7.86 1.11 -8.40
CA VAL A 234 -8.10 0.21 -7.27
C VAL A 234 -9.05 -0.92 -7.68
N LEU A 235 -8.74 -2.13 -7.23
CA LEU A 235 -9.59 -3.31 -7.37
C LEU A 235 -10.80 -3.17 -6.43
N GLY A 236 -11.99 -3.07 -7.02
CA GLY A 236 -13.26 -3.12 -6.30
C GLY A 236 -13.91 -4.49 -6.48
N MET A 237 -14.55 -5.01 -5.44
CA MET A 237 -15.31 -6.26 -5.51
C MET A 237 -16.77 -5.98 -5.15
N SER A 238 -17.63 -5.96 -6.18
CA SER A 238 -19.08 -5.80 -6.01
C SER A 238 -19.84 -6.34 -7.21
N THR A 239 -21.09 -6.74 -6.98
CA THR A 239 -22.03 -7.14 -8.03
C THR A 239 -22.24 -6.03 -9.05
N LYS A 240 -22.33 -4.77 -8.61
CA LYS A 240 -22.44 -3.60 -9.50
C LYS A 240 -21.25 -3.48 -10.46
N ARG A 241 -20.03 -3.74 -9.97
CA ARG A 241 -18.84 -3.74 -10.82
C ARG A 241 -18.88 -4.88 -11.83
N LEU A 242 -19.22 -6.10 -11.41
CA LEU A 242 -19.38 -7.25 -12.31
C LEU A 242 -20.37 -6.95 -13.44
N ASN A 243 -21.57 -6.46 -13.10
CA ASN A 243 -22.59 -6.10 -14.09
C ASN A 243 -22.10 -5.04 -15.07
N THR A 244 -21.26 -4.10 -14.63
CA THR A 244 -20.70 -3.07 -15.51
C THR A 244 -19.64 -3.65 -16.45
N LEU A 245 -18.77 -4.52 -15.92
CA LEU A 245 -17.73 -5.20 -16.70
C LEU A 245 -18.31 -6.17 -17.71
N ALA A 246 -19.41 -6.85 -17.36
CA ALA A 246 -20.13 -7.75 -18.24
C ALA A 246 -20.73 -7.01 -19.46
N GLN A 247 -21.03 -5.71 -19.31
CA GLN A 247 -21.46 -4.87 -20.43
C GLN A 247 -20.27 -4.33 -21.27
N GLY A 248 -19.04 -4.83 -21.03
CA GLY A 248 -17.83 -4.33 -21.67
C GLY A 248 -17.42 -2.92 -21.23
N LYS A 249 -18.01 -2.39 -20.14
CA LYS A 249 -17.74 -1.03 -19.66
C LYS A 249 -16.70 -1.03 -18.55
N ARG A 250 -15.80 -0.04 -18.57
CA ARG A 250 -14.87 0.21 -17.47
C ARG A 250 -15.63 0.68 -16.22
N SER A 251 -15.29 0.13 -15.06
CA SER A 251 -15.92 0.50 -13.79
C SER A 251 -14.89 0.86 -12.73
N ARG A 252 -15.14 1.97 -12.03
CA ARG A 252 -14.35 2.43 -10.87
C ARG A 252 -15.16 2.38 -9.57
N VAL A 253 -16.23 1.59 -9.55
CA VAL A 253 -17.09 1.45 -8.39
C VAL A 253 -16.33 0.71 -7.30
N LEU A 254 -16.28 1.32 -6.11
CA LEU A 254 -15.71 0.75 -4.88
C LEU A 254 -16.81 0.68 -3.81
N SER A 255 -16.90 -0.46 -3.14
CA SER A 255 -17.76 -0.64 -1.97
C SER A 255 -17.10 -0.07 -0.70
N ASN A 256 -17.86 0.03 0.39
CA ASN A 256 -17.29 0.39 1.70
C ASN A 256 -16.29 -0.67 2.19
N GLY A 257 -16.52 -1.95 1.89
CA GLY A 257 -15.57 -3.03 2.19
C GLY A 257 -14.24 -2.84 1.45
N ASP A 258 -14.29 -2.45 0.18
CA ASP A 258 -13.09 -2.15 -0.61
C ASP A 258 -12.27 -1.00 0.00
N ARG A 259 -12.95 0.08 0.43
CA ARG A 259 -12.28 1.21 1.11
C ARG A 259 -11.61 0.76 2.41
N GLY A 260 -12.27 -0.12 3.18
CA GLY A 260 -11.71 -0.72 4.38
C GLY A 260 -10.42 -1.50 4.12
N ILE A 261 -10.41 -2.38 3.10
CA ILE A 261 -9.21 -3.13 2.70
C ILE A 261 -8.11 -2.19 2.23
N VAL A 262 -8.42 -1.21 1.38
CA VAL A 262 -7.44 -0.24 0.86
C VAL A 262 -6.76 0.51 2.01
N ARG A 263 -7.54 0.97 2.99
CA ARG A 263 -7.03 1.65 4.18
C ARG A 263 -6.11 0.73 4.99
N ASP A 264 -6.56 -0.48 5.28
CA ASP A 264 -5.79 -1.44 6.08
C ASP A 264 -4.46 -1.80 5.39
N VAL A 265 -4.49 -2.03 4.08
CA VAL A 265 -3.29 -2.29 3.27
C VAL A 265 -2.37 -1.07 3.20
N ALA A 266 -2.93 0.13 3.08
CA ALA A 266 -2.14 1.36 3.09
C ALA A 266 -1.39 1.54 4.43
N GLU A 267 -2.09 1.33 5.55
CA GLU A 267 -1.55 1.46 6.91
C GLU A 267 -0.53 0.36 7.24
N ARG A 268 -0.80 -0.91 6.91
CA ARG A 268 0.03 -2.07 7.30
C ARG A 268 1.10 -2.45 6.30
N HIS A 269 0.98 -2.03 5.03
CA HIS A 269 1.88 -2.50 3.98
C HIS A 269 2.50 -1.40 3.12
N LEU A 270 1.74 -0.39 2.71
CA LEU A 270 2.27 0.65 1.82
C LEU A 270 3.11 1.68 2.58
N LEU A 271 2.54 2.30 3.63
CA LEU A 271 3.20 3.35 4.41
C LEU A 271 4.46 2.85 5.12
N PRO A 272 4.49 1.68 5.79
CA PRO A 272 5.72 1.16 6.40
C PRO A 272 6.82 0.91 5.38
N ARG A 273 6.43 0.58 4.14
CA ARG A 273 7.35 0.37 3.01
C ARG A 273 7.64 1.62 2.18
N PHE A 274 7.27 2.79 2.70
CA PHE A 274 7.49 4.10 2.08
C PHE A 274 6.88 4.23 0.67
N GLN A 275 5.79 3.50 0.38
CA GLN A 275 5.04 3.60 -0.87
C GLN A 275 4.04 4.76 -0.83
N ILE A 276 4.56 5.98 -0.66
CA ILE A 276 3.75 7.20 -0.52
C ILE A 276 2.90 7.45 -1.76
N MET A 277 3.45 7.22 -2.95
CA MET A 277 2.72 7.44 -4.21
C MET A 277 1.54 6.47 -4.39
N ASP A 278 1.71 5.20 -4.02
CA ASP A 278 0.63 4.22 -4.08
C ASP A 278 -0.42 4.46 -3.01
N THR A 279 0.01 4.94 -1.84
CA THR A 279 -0.90 5.44 -0.80
C THR A 279 -1.70 6.64 -1.28
N LEU A 280 -1.07 7.62 -1.95
CA LEU A 280 -1.73 8.79 -2.52
C LEU A 280 -2.73 8.39 -3.61
N ARG A 281 -2.35 7.51 -4.54
CA ARG A 281 -3.25 6.99 -5.59
C ARG A 281 -4.48 6.34 -4.98
N SER A 282 -4.26 5.49 -3.98
CA SER A 282 -5.31 4.76 -3.28
C SER A 282 -6.23 5.69 -2.49
N ALA A 283 -5.66 6.67 -1.78
CA ALA A 283 -6.39 7.70 -1.04
C ALA A 283 -7.26 8.56 -1.96
N LEU A 284 -6.72 9.02 -3.09
CA LEU A 284 -7.47 9.82 -4.07
C LEU A 284 -8.58 9.00 -4.76
N ALA A 285 -8.39 7.70 -4.94
CA ALA A 285 -9.40 6.80 -5.50
C ALA A 285 -10.53 6.47 -4.52
N THR A 286 -10.25 6.46 -3.21
CA THR A 286 -11.19 6.09 -2.15
C THR A 286 -11.86 7.28 -1.46
N ALA A 287 -11.37 8.49 -1.69
CA ALA A 287 -11.93 9.72 -1.14
C ALA A 287 -13.43 9.86 -1.40
N GLN A 288 -14.16 10.42 -0.43
CA GLN A 288 -15.61 10.63 -0.52
C GLN A 288 -16.02 11.44 -1.75
N HIS A 289 -15.20 12.44 -2.13
CA HIS A 289 -15.40 13.30 -3.30
C HIS A 289 -14.16 13.29 -4.22
N PRO A 290 -14.01 12.31 -5.14
CA PRO A 290 -12.77 12.06 -5.88
C PRO A 290 -12.28 13.19 -6.80
N ARG A 291 -13.20 14.03 -7.31
CA ARG A 291 -12.82 15.18 -8.16
C ARG A 291 -12.27 16.33 -7.32
N CYS A 292 -12.98 16.67 -6.26
CA CYS A 292 -12.56 17.73 -5.34
C CYS A 292 -11.29 17.35 -4.57
N SER A 293 -11.13 16.06 -4.22
CA SER A 293 -9.96 15.56 -3.49
C SER A 293 -8.64 15.75 -4.23
N ARG A 294 -8.65 15.71 -5.56
CA ARG A 294 -7.47 15.96 -6.40
C ARG A 294 -7.13 17.44 -6.44
N VAL A 295 -8.15 18.30 -6.50
CA VAL A 295 -7.97 19.76 -6.51
C VAL A 295 -7.41 20.23 -5.17
N THR A 296 -7.98 19.76 -4.06
CA THR A 296 -7.47 20.07 -2.71
C THR A 296 -6.06 19.52 -2.50
N ALA A 297 -5.77 18.28 -2.93
CA ALA A 297 -4.42 17.74 -2.89
C ALA A 297 -3.42 18.56 -3.72
N ALA A 298 -3.80 18.98 -4.93
CA ALA A 298 -2.96 19.84 -5.77
C ALA A 298 -2.74 21.22 -5.13
N ALA A 299 -3.75 21.80 -4.49
CA ALA A 299 -3.63 23.07 -3.78
C ALA A 299 -2.69 22.99 -2.57
N VAL A 300 -2.75 21.89 -1.80
CA VAL A 300 -1.79 21.62 -0.71
C VAL A 300 -0.36 21.57 -1.26
N VAL A 301 -0.13 20.76 -2.29
CA VAL A 301 1.19 20.63 -2.93
C VAL A 301 1.68 21.97 -3.50
N LEU A 302 0.80 22.75 -4.13
CA LEU A 302 1.14 24.08 -4.64
C LEU A 302 1.54 25.04 -3.52
N ALA A 303 0.85 25.01 -2.37
CA ALA A 303 1.21 25.83 -1.21
C ALA A 303 2.60 25.47 -0.64
N VAL A 304 2.96 24.17 -0.61
CA VAL A 304 4.30 23.71 -0.25
C VAL A 304 5.35 24.30 -1.20
N PHE A 305 5.14 24.18 -2.52
CA PHE A 305 6.06 24.71 -3.51
C PHE A 305 6.14 26.23 -3.50
N ALA A 306 5.04 26.93 -3.21
CA ALA A 306 5.04 28.38 -3.05
C ALA A 306 5.90 28.81 -1.85
N ALA A 307 5.78 28.13 -0.70
CA ALA A 307 6.62 28.40 0.46
C ALA A 307 8.11 28.20 0.16
N LEU A 308 8.47 27.08 -0.50
CA LEU A 308 9.84 26.79 -0.94
C LEU A 308 10.38 27.86 -1.90
N ALA A 309 9.61 28.22 -2.92
CA ALA A 309 10.00 29.23 -3.90
C ALA A 309 10.21 30.60 -3.25
N LEU A 310 9.37 30.97 -2.28
CA LEU A 310 9.50 32.23 -1.54
C LEU A 310 10.73 32.25 -0.63
N VAL A 311 11.10 31.12 0.00
CA VAL A 311 12.38 31.01 0.75
C VAL A 311 13.59 31.21 -0.17
N ILE A 312 13.57 30.60 -1.35
CA ILE A 312 14.65 30.77 -2.34
C ILE A 312 14.69 32.22 -2.85
N ALA A 313 13.52 32.81 -3.13
CA ALA A 313 13.38 34.19 -3.56
C ALA A 313 13.91 35.18 -2.51
N ALA A 314 13.75 34.89 -1.21
CA ALA A 314 14.23 35.72 -0.11
C ALA A 314 15.76 35.95 -0.11
N LEU A 315 16.54 35.07 -0.76
CA LEU A 315 17.98 35.27 -0.96
C LEU A 315 18.31 36.43 -1.91
N ARG A 316 17.38 36.78 -2.80
CA ARG A 316 17.54 37.84 -3.80
C ARG A 316 16.68 39.06 -3.49
N TRP A 317 15.44 38.84 -3.05
CA TRP A 317 14.46 39.87 -2.76
C TRP A 317 13.99 39.75 -1.31
N LYS A 318 14.42 40.67 -0.45
CA LYS A 318 14.00 40.70 0.95
C LYS A 318 12.50 40.92 1.11
N GLU A 319 11.94 41.73 0.21
CA GLU A 319 10.53 42.09 0.17
C GLU A 319 9.96 41.92 -1.23
N ILE A 320 8.69 41.51 -1.29
CA ILE A 320 7.91 41.35 -2.52
C ILE A 320 6.58 42.08 -2.28
N GLY A 321 6.32 43.13 -3.06
CA GLY A 321 5.10 43.94 -2.89
C GLY A 321 5.00 44.64 -1.52
N GLY A 322 6.14 45.01 -0.92
CA GLY A 322 6.20 45.67 0.39
C GLY A 322 6.01 44.74 1.59
N VAL A 323 5.96 43.42 1.37
CA VAL A 323 5.88 42.40 2.43
C VAL A 323 7.15 41.56 2.41
N SER A 324 7.70 41.25 3.58
CA SER A 324 8.85 40.35 3.70
C SER A 324 8.59 39.02 3.00
N ALA A 325 9.54 38.57 2.16
CA ALA A 325 9.45 37.30 1.44
C ALA A 325 9.28 36.11 2.40
N PHE A 326 9.88 36.16 3.59
CA PHE A 326 9.72 35.13 4.62
C PHE A 326 8.33 35.14 5.27
N VAL A 327 7.70 36.30 5.43
CA VAL A 327 6.31 36.40 5.91
C VAL A 327 5.34 35.81 4.90
N LEU A 328 5.56 36.06 3.60
CA LEU A 328 4.81 35.40 2.53
C LEU A 328 5.03 33.88 2.54
N ALA A 329 6.28 33.43 2.74
CA ALA A 329 6.60 32.00 2.83
C ALA A 329 5.90 31.32 4.03
N ALA A 330 5.90 31.96 5.21
CA ALA A 330 5.17 31.50 6.39
C ALA A 330 3.65 31.50 6.15
N SER A 331 3.12 32.49 5.44
CA SER A 331 1.70 32.54 5.06
C SER A 331 1.31 31.38 4.13
N ALA A 332 2.17 31.06 3.15
CA ALA A 332 1.98 29.89 2.30
C ALA A 332 2.07 28.58 3.09
N ALA A 333 2.98 28.49 4.08
CA ALA A 333 3.07 27.36 5.00
C ALA A 333 1.80 27.20 5.85
N ALA A 334 1.24 28.29 6.35
CA ALA A 334 -0.03 28.28 7.08
C ALA A 334 -1.19 27.82 6.19
N ALA A 335 -1.27 28.35 4.97
CA ALA A 335 -2.27 27.95 3.98
C ALA A 335 -2.18 26.45 3.66
N CYS A 336 -0.97 25.88 3.57
CA CYS A 336 -0.78 24.44 3.37
C CYS A 336 -1.47 23.61 4.47
N TYR A 337 -1.25 23.94 5.74
CA TYR A 337 -1.87 23.20 6.86
C TYR A 337 -3.37 23.44 6.98
N LEU A 338 -3.85 24.66 6.69
CA LEU A 338 -5.29 24.97 6.66
C LEU A 338 -6.01 24.19 5.55
N LEU A 339 -5.45 24.17 4.33
CA LEU A 339 -5.97 23.39 3.21
C LEU A 339 -5.93 21.89 3.50
N GLY A 340 -4.85 21.41 4.13
CA GLY A 340 -4.73 20.03 4.59
C GLY A 340 -5.83 19.67 5.59
N GLY A 341 -6.04 20.50 6.61
CA GLY A 341 -7.10 20.32 7.60
C GLY A 341 -8.50 20.29 6.97
N ALA A 342 -8.80 21.26 6.10
CA ALA A 342 -10.06 21.31 5.35
C ALA A 342 -10.25 20.06 4.47
N GLY A 343 -9.18 19.58 3.81
CA GLY A 343 -9.20 18.37 3.01
C GLY A 343 -9.50 17.12 3.83
N ILE A 344 -8.94 16.98 5.04
CA ILE A 344 -9.21 15.86 5.94
C ILE A 344 -10.69 15.84 6.34
N VAL A 345 -11.24 17.00 6.72
CA VAL A 345 -12.66 17.13 7.08
C VAL A 345 -13.57 16.79 5.90
N ALA A 346 -13.23 17.25 4.69
CA ALA A 346 -14.07 17.09 3.50
C ALA A 346 -13.93 15.73 2.79
N HIS A 347 -12.82 15.02 2.96
CA HIS A 347 -12.51 13.81 2.18
C HIS A 347 -12.31 12.56 3.03
N GLY A 348 -12.23 12.71 4.36
CA GLY A 348 -12.13 11.62 5.31
C GLY A 348 -10.69 11.18 5.60
N ARG A 349 -10.59 10.14 6.44
CA ARG A 349 -9.32 9.63 6.97
C ARG A 349 -8.39 9.08 5.89
N GLU A 350 -8.92 8.41 4.87
CA GLU A 350 -8.10 7.81 3.81
C GLU A 350 -7.31 8.88 3.06
N TRP A 351 -7.90 10.06 2.85
CA TRP A 351 -7.24 11.21 2.22
C TRP A 351 -6.09 11.76 3.08
N ALA A 352 -6.12 11.57 4.39
CA ALA A 352 -5.09 12.05 5.32
C ALA A 352 -3.77 11.24 5.25
N LEU A 353 -3.87 9.95 4.92
CA LEU A 353 -2.76 8.98 4.96
C LEU A 353 -1.48 9.42 4.21
N PRO A 354 -1.52 9.88 2.94
CA PRO A 354 -0.31 10.24 2.21
C PRO A 354 0.42 11.47 2.75
N TRP A 355 -0.21 12.28 3.61
CA TRP A 355 0.36 13.53 4.12
C TRP A 355 1.22 13.35 5.38
N LEU A 356 1.41 12.12 5.85
CA LEU A 356 2.34 11.76 6.93
C LEU A 356 2.24 12.68 8.16
N LEU A 357 1.03 12.91 8.66
CA LEU A 357 0.75 13.94 9.68
C LEU A 357 1.49 13.76 11.02
N ARG A 358 2.15 12.62 11.25
CA ARG A 358 3.12 12.46 12.35
C ARG A 358 4.37 13.31 12.16
N MET A 359 4.85 13.50 10.93
CA MET A 359 6.01 14.34 10.61
C MET A 359 5.85 15.78 11.10
N PRO A 360 4.77 16.52 10.75
CA PRO A 360 4.61 17.89 11.23
C PRO A 360 4.36 17.96 12.74
N ALA A 361 3.63 16.98 13.33
CA ALA A 361 3.45 16.93 14.78
C ALA A 361 4.78 16.76 15.53
N ALA A 362 5.64 15.85 15.07
CA ALA A 362 6.94 15.60 15.68
C ALA A 362 7.94 16.74 15.39
N SER A 363 7.84 17.37 14.21
CA SER A 363 8.61 18.58 13.88
C SER A 363 8.28 19.74 14.83
N ALA A 364 7.02 19.88 15.25
CA ALA A 364 6.61 20.89 16.22
C ALA A 364 7.25 20.67 17.59
N ILE A 365 7.44 19.42 18.03
CA ILE A 365 8.22 19.10 19.24
C ILE A 365 9.66 19.61 19.10
N GLY A 366 10.29 19.35 17.94
CA GLY A 366 11.63 19.88 17.65
C GLY A 366 11.69 21.41 17.71
N LEU A 367 10.67 22.10 17.20
CA LEU A 367 10.55 23.55 17.28
C LEU A 367 10.42 24.03 18.73
N PHE A 368 9.61 23.36 19.56
CA PHE A 368 9.47 23.70 20.98
C PHE A 368 10.79 23.55 21.74
N MET A 369 11.59 22.53 21.42
CA MET A 369 12.93 22.39 21.97
C MET A 369 13.82 23.58 21.56
N LEU A 370 13.81 23.98 20.28
CA LEU A 370 14.60 25.13 19.82
C LEU A 370 14.19 26.45 20.48
N THR A 371 12.90 26.67 20.73
CA THR A 371 12.42 27.87 21.45
C THR A 371 12.88 27.91 22.90
N ALA A 372 13.14 26.75 23.52
CA ALA A 372 13.60 26.65 24.89
C ALA A 372 15.14 26.62 25.01
N MET A 373 15.86 26.39 23.90
CA MET A 373 17.32 26.40 23.89
C MET A 373 17.87 27.83 23.92
N HIS A 374 19.04 27.99 24.53
CA HIS A 374 19.75 29.26 24.52
C HIS A 374 19.98 29.77 23.07
N PRO A 375 19.81 31.08 22.80
CA PRO A 375 19.87 31.68 21.45
C PRO A 375 21.13 31.43 20.62
N SER A 376 22.19 30.87 21.21
CA SER A 376 23.45 30.54 20.54
C SER A 376 23.28 29.72 19.27
N TRP A 377 22.24 28.88 19.18
CA TRP A 377 22.02 28.02 18.01
C TRP A 377 21.72 28.81 16.74
N TRP A 378 20.93 29.90 16.84
CA TRP A 378 20.62 30.78 15.70
C TRP A 378 21.61 31.91 15.57
N ARG A 379 22.16 32.45 16.68
CA ARG A 379 23.20 33.50 16.64
C ARG A 379 24.41 33.04 15.83
N ALA A 380 24.77 31.75 15.88
CA ALA A 380 25.87 31.19 15.09
C ALA A 380 25.77 31.42 13.57
N ALA A 381 24.57 31.64 13.03
CA ALA A 381 24.37 31.91 11.61
C ALA A 381 24.63 33.38 11.21
N PHE A 382 24.69 34.31 12.16
CA PHE A 382 24.80 35.74 11.91
C PHE A 382 26.24 36.25 11.96
N PRO A 383 26.58 37.33 11.22
CA PRO A 383 27.92 37.91 11.26
C PRO A 383 28.26 38.38 12.68
N LYS A 384 29.47 38.03 13.17
CA LYS A 384 29.93 38.42 14.51
C LYS A 384 29.90 39.93 14.73
N GLN A 385 30.30 40.70 13.71
CA GLN A 385 30.30 42.16 13.80
C GLN A 385 28.89 42.71 14.05
N TRP A 386 27.87 42.12 13.43
CA TRP A 386 26.49 42.52 13.68
C TRP A 386 26.06 42.15 15.10
N LEU A 387 26.33 40.93 15.56
CA LEU A 387 25.99 40.51 16.92
C LEU A 387 26.66 41.38 17.99
N GLU A 388 27.93 41.75 17.79
CA GLU A 388 28.65 42.63 18.71
C GLU A 388 28.03 44.04 18.78
N THR A 389 27.40 44.52 17.70
CA THR A 389 26.73 45.82 17.71
C THR A 389 25.37 45.81 18.39
N VAL A 390 24.60 44.73 18.25
CA VAL A 390 23.22 44.66 18.75
C VAL A 390 23.13 43.96 20.11
N SER A 391 24.09 43.09 20.45
CA SER A 391 24.16 42.38 21.72
C SER A 391 25.63 42.05 22.09
N PRO A 392 26.37 43.00 22.70
CA PRO A 392 27.78 42.82 23.05
C PRO A 392 28.02 41.62 23.97
N GLY A 393 29.06 40.82 23.69
CA GLY A 393 29.40 39.62 24.46
C GLY A 393 28.54 38.39 24.16
N SER A 394 27.56 38.50 23.26
CA SER A 394 26.68 37.40 22.85
C SER A 394 27.24 36.55 21.68
N ALA A 395 28.43 36.90 21.19
CA ALA A 395 29.07 36.21 20.07
C ALA A 395 29.31 34.73 20.42
N PRO A 396 28.91 33.80 19.54
CA PRO A 396 29.12 32.39 19.78
C PRO A 396 30.63 32.07 19.80
N PRO A 397 31.05 31.05 20.58
CA PRO A 397 32.43 30.62 20.61
C PRO A 397 32.91 30.22 19.20
N ASP A 398 34.22 30.32 18.95
CA ASP A 398 34.82 29.84 17.70
C ASP A 398 34.71 28.31 17.64
N VAL A 399 33.66 27.82 16.99
CA VAL A 399 33.46 26.40 16.72
C VAL A 399 34.03 26.08 15.33
N SER A 400 34.75 24.97 15.21
CA SER A 400 35.34 24.52 13.94
C SER A 400 34.30 24.11 12.88
N LEU A 401 33.09 23.78 13.30
CA LEU A 401 32.00 23.33 12.44
C LEU A 401 31.05 24.49 12.13
N SER A 402 30.88 24.82 10.85
CA SER A 402 29.93 25.87 10.47
C SER A 402 28.48 25.46 10.74
N PRO A 403 27.57 26.42 10.97
CA PRO A 403 26.14 26.16 11.18
C PRO A 403 25.50 25.36 10.03
N ALA A 404 25.93 25.61 8.79
CA ALA A 404 25.48 24.89 7.61
C ALA A 404 25.92 23.41 7.62
N TRP A 405 27.15 23.13 8.08
CA TRP A 405 27.63 21.76 8.25
C TRP A 405 26.89 21.02 9.35
N ALA A 406 26.57 21.69 10.47
CA ALA A 406 25.75 21.10 11.53
C ALA A 406 24.36 20.70 11.00
N ALA A 407 23.69 21.58 10.24
CA ALA A 407 22.42 21.27 9.59
C ALA A 407 22.54 20.08 8.62
N CYS A 408 23.60 20.04 7.82
CA CYS A 408 23.86 18.93 6.90
C CYS A 408 24.02 17.59 7.64
N LEU A 409 24.83 17.55 8.70
CA LEU A 409 25.05 16.33 9.49
C LEU A 409 23.76 15.82 10.14
N LEU A 410 22.94 16.71 10.70
CA LEU A 410 21.63 16.35 11.27
C LEU A 410 20.69 15.77 10.20
N ALA A 411 20.63 16.41 9.04
CA ALA A 411 19.79 15.95 7.95
C ALA A 411 20.26 14.60 7.39
N VAL A 412 21.58 14.37 7.31
CA VAL A 412 22.17 13.06 6.96
C VAL A 412 21.84 12.01 8.01
N ALA A 413 21.94 12.33 9.30
CA ALA A 413 21.59 11.40 10.37
C ALA A 413 20.11 10.98 10.30
N ALA A 414 19.20 11.92 10.01
CA ALA A 414 17.79 11.64 9.78
C ALA A 414 17.59 10.69 8.57
N TYR A 415 18.29 10.93 7.47
CA TYR A 415 18.24 10.05 6.30
C TYR A 415 18.74 8.62 6.60
N VAL A 416 19.88 8.49 7.30
CA VAL A 416 20.44 7.18 7.68
C VAL A 416 19.43 6.39 8.53
N TYR A 417 18.77 7.05 9.47
CA TYR A 417 17.77 6.39 10.30
C TYR A 417 16.53 5.95 9.51
N LEU A 418 16.06 6.76 8.55
CA LEU A 418 15.00 6.36 7.62
C LEU A 418 15.42 5.18 6.74
N LEU A 419 16.69 5.11 6.32
CA LEU A 419 17.22 3.97 5.57
C LEU A 419 17.20 2.69 6.41
N VAL A 420 17.61 2.76 7.68
CA VAL A 420 17.52 1.63 8.63
C VAL A 420 16.06 1.21 8.78
N THR A 421 15.15 2.17 8.95
CA THR A 421 13.70 1.93 9.05
C THR A 421 13.18 1.21 7.80
N ALA A 422 13.52 1.68 6.60
CA ALA A 422 13.16 1.05 5.34
C ALA A 422 13.64 -0.41 5.28
N ARG A 423 14.87 -0.68 5.69
CA ARG A 423 15.43 -2.04 5.68
C ARG A 423 14.73 -2.96 6.67
N ASN A 424 14.40 -2.48 7.86
CA ASN A 424 13.69 -3.25 8.87
C ASN A 424 12.24 -3.56 8.46
N HIS A 425 11.61 -2.72 7.62
CA HIS A 425 10.28 -2.99 7.05
C HIS A 425 10.30 -3.84 5.78
N GLY A 426 11.45 -4.48 5.50
CA GLY A 426 11.60 -5.44 4.42
C GLY A 426 11.61 -4.81 3.04
N LEU A 427 12.19 -3.62 2.85
CA LEU A 427 12.46 -3.08 1.50
C LEU A 427 13.71 -3.72 0.91
N GLY A 428 13.73 -3.94 -0.40
CA GLY A 428 14.91 -4.39 -1.15
C GLY A 428 16.06 -3.37 -1.13
N TRP A 429 17.29 -3.83 -1.34
CA TRP A 429 18.49 -2.99 -1.24
C TRP A 429 18.52 -1.84 -2.25
N GLY A 430 17.95 -2.05 -3.45
CA GLY A 430 17.86 -1.03 -4.48
C GLY A 430 16.74 -0.02 -4.26
N SER A 431 15.60 -0.43 -3.68
CA SER A 431 14.44 0.47 -3.47
C SER A 431 14.51 1.25 -2.15
N ALA A 432 15.16 0.70 -1.13
CA ALA A 432 15.33 1.32 0.18
C ALA A 432 15.93 2.75 0.13
N PRO A 433 17.09 3.00 -0.50
CA PRO A 433 17.68 4.35 -0.51
C PRO A 433 16.79 5.36 -1.20
N LEU A 434 16.26 5.03 -2.38
CA LEU A 434 15.40 5.93 -3.15
C LEU A 434 14.13 6.29 -2.38
N ARG A 435 13.46 5.31 -1.76
CA ARG A 435 12.24 5.58 -0.99
C ARG A 435 12.52 6.31 0.31
N ALA A 436 13.63 6.01 0.99
CA ALA A 436 14.07 6.77 2.15
C ALA A 436 14.33 8.25 1.80
N VAL A 437 14.94 8.54 0.63
CA VAL A 437 15.09 9.92 0.14
C VAL A 437 13.73 10.59 -0.05
N VAL A 438 12.75 9.90 -0.64
CA VAL A 438 11.40 10.49 -0.82
C VAL A 438 10.77 10.85 0.52
N VAL A 439 10.81 9.95 1.51
CA VAL A 439 10.27 10.23 2.86
C VAL A 439 11.07 11.35 3.54
N TRP A 440 12.38 11.37 3.39
CA TRP A 440 13.26 12.41 3.91
C TRP A 440 12.93 13.78 3.30
N LEU A 441 12.66 13.86 2.00
CA LEU A 441 12.24 15.09 1.32
C LEU A 441 10.86 15.56 1.79
N VAL A 442 9.87 14.67 1.85
CA VAL A 442 8.53 15.00 2.35
C VAL A 442 8.58 15.45 3.81
N GLY A 443 9.37 14.73 4.62
CA GLY A 443 9.65 15.08 6.00
C GLY A 443 10.33 16.43 6.15
N GLY A 444 11.36 16.69 5.34
CA GLY A 444 12.08 17.95 5.29
C GLY A 444 11.17 19.11 4.88
N CYS A 445 10.21 18.88 3.96
CA CYS A 445 9.19 19.87 3.63
C CYS A 445 8.33 20.19 4.86
N HIS A 446 7.79 19.19 5.57
CA HIS A 446 7.03 19.45 6.80
C HIS A 446 7.86 20.18 7.85
N ALA A 447 9.09 19.75 8.09
CA ALA A 447 10.00 20.39 9.04
C ALA A 447 10.30 21.84 8.64
N LEU A 448 10.47 22.14 7.35
CA LEU A 448 10.66 23.49 6.83
C LEU A 448 9.42 24.35 7.07
N LEU A 449 8.23 23.85 6.75
CA LEU A 449 6.98 24.58 6.94
C LEU A 449 6.74 24.89 8.43
N ILE A 450 6.97 23.93 9.32
CA ILE A 450 6.88 24.15 10.77
C ILE A 450 7.95 25.14 11.24
N SER A 451 9.18 25.02 10.75
CA SER A 451 10.27 25.95 11.10
C SER A 451 9.99 27.37 10.61
N LEU A 452 9.36 27.54 9.43
CA LEU A 452 8.94 28.84 8.92
C LEU A 452 7.88 29.49 9.83
N LEU A 453 6.82 28.74 10.16
CA LEU A 453 5.79 29.21 11.08
C LEU A 453 6.39 29.56 12.44
N GLY A 454 7.30 28.71 12.92
CA GLY A 454 8.03 28.89 14.16
C GLY A 454 8.87 30.17 14.16
N LEU A 455 9.82 30.28 13.24
CA LEU A 455 10.80 31.36 13.24
C LEU A 455 10.22 32.72 12.88
N VAL A 456 9.16 32.76 12.07
CA VAL A 456 8.54 34.02 11.65
C VAL A 456 7.51 34.52 12.66
N TRP A 457 6.76 33.64 13.32
CA TRP A 457 5.63 34.06 14.18
C TRP A 457 5.75 33.64 15.65
N ILE A 458 6.37 32.51 15.96
CA ILE A 458 6.38 31.95 17.33
C ILE A 458 7.65 32.37 18.09
N VAL A 459 8.83 32.06 17.54
CA VAL A 459 10.14 32.33 18.16
C VAL A 459 10.31 33.82 18.50
N PRO A 460 9.92 34.80 17.66
CA PRO A 460 10.05 36.21 18.00
C PRO A 460 9.25 36.64 19.24
N VAL A 461 8.19 35.89 19.58
CA VAL A 461 7.29 36.18 20.71
C VAL A 461 7.70 35.42 21.96
N PHE A 462 8.14 34.16 21.82
CA PHE A 462 8.33 33.24 22.94
C PHE A 462 9.79 32.91 23.28
N SER A 463 10.73 33.12 22.36
CA SER A 463 12.16 32.83 22.60
C SER A 463 12.84 34.00 23.30
N GLU A 464 13.84 33.67 24.13
CA GLU A 464 14.86 34.62 24.55
C GLU A 464 15.48 35.29 23.31
N ASP A 465 15.63 36.62 23.35
CA ASP A 465 16.11 37.45 22.24
C ASP A 465 15.32 37.31 20.92
N GLY A 466 14.04 36.92 20.97
CA GLY A 466 13.19 36.80 19.79
C GLY A 466 13.09 38.08 18.95
N ALA A 467 13.10 39.25 19.59
CA ALA A 467 13.11 40.55 18.90
C ALA A 467 14.41 40.78 18.10
N LEU A 468 15.56 40.32 18.63
CA LEU A 468 16.85 40.41 17.95
C LEU A 468 16.90 39.45 16.75
N LEU A 469 16.36 38.24 16.92
CA LEU A 469 16.20 37.32 15.80
C LEU A 469 15.37 37.97 14.69
N TYR A 470 14.24 38.59 15.00
CA TYR A 470 13.41 39.27 14.00
C TYR A 470 14.17 40.42 13.28
N GLN A 471 14.93 41.22 14.01
CA GLN A 471 15.77 42.26 13.41
C GLN A 471 16.83 41.67 12.47
N GLY A 472 17.55 40.64 12.91
CA GLY A 472 18.54 39.93 12.08
C GLY A 472 17.91 39.28 10.85
N TRP A 473 16.72 38.70 11.02
CA TRP A 473 15.95 38.02 9.97
C TRP A 473 15.62 38.93 8.79
N THR A 474 15.28 40.20 9.07
CA THR A 474 14.99 41.21 8.04
C THR A 474 16.27 41.81 7.45
N ALA A 475 17.34 41.93 8.24
CA ALA A 475 18.60 42.54 7.80
C ALA A 475 19.50 41.60 6.98
N HIS A 476 19.56 40.30 7.32
CA HIS A 476 20.54 39.35 6.81
C HIS A 476 19.90 38.08 6.23
N SER A 477 19.37 38.15 5.00
CA SER A 477 18.66 37.02 4.37
C SER A 477 19.47 35.72 4.29
N ALA A 478 20.77 35.78 4.02
CA ALA A 478 21.61 34.58 3.94
C ALA A 478 21.70 33.87 5.31
N SER A 479 21.96 34.64 6.37
CA SER A 479 21.96 34.14 7.75
C SER A 479 20.59 33.64 8.20
N ALA A 480 19.50 34.30 7.77
CA ALA A 480 18.13 33.84 8.01
C ALA A 480 17.87 32.47 7.36
N VAL A 481 18.30 32.27 6.10
CA VAL A 481 18.19 30.97 5.44
C VAL A 481 19.04 29.90 6.13
N THR A 482 20.26 30.23 6.57
CA THR A 482 21.09 29.29 7.34
C THR A 482 20.42 28.91 8.66
N THR A 483 19.86 29.88 9.39
CA THR A 483 19.09 29.66 10.62
C THR A 483 17.88 28.76 10.36
N LEU A 484 17.14 29.03 9.29
CA LEU A 484 16.00 28.22 8.86
C LEU A 484 16.42 26.79 8.51
N ALA A 485 17.55 26.61 7.84
CA ALA A 485 18.09 25.30 7.50
C ALA A 485 18.49 24.51 8.75
N GLN A 486 19.11 25.16 9.74
CA GLN A 486 19.42 24.53 11.04
C GLN A 486 18.15 24.11 11.76
N ALA A 487 17.15 24.99 11.87
CA ALA A 487 15.89 24.68 12.52
C ALA A 487 15.15 23.54 11.80
N THR A 488 15.14 23.58 10.46
CA THR A 488 14.54 22.53 9.62
C THR A 488 15.23 21.18 9.85
N ALA A 489 16.56 21.15 9.82
CA ALA A 489 17.33 19.93 10.05
C ALA A 489 17.09 19.37 11.46
N TRP A 490 17.09 20.22 12.48
CA TRP A 490 16.79 19.83 13.85
C TRP A 490 15.37 19.27 13.99
N CYS A 491 14.36 19.97 13.47
CA CYS A 491 12.96 19.53 13.51
C CYS A 491 12.77 18.21 12.77
N LEU A 492 13.45 18.02 11.64
CA LEU A 492 13.44 16.76 10.89
C LEU A 492 14.07 15.63 11.70
N THR A 493 15.26 15.84 12.28
CA THR A 493 15.95 14.82 13.09
C THR A 493 15.15 14.45 14.33
N ALA A 494 14.65 15.45 15.07
CA ALA A 494 13.76 15.23 16.21
C ALA A 494 12.52 14.44 15.79
N GLY A 495 11.92 14.79 14.65
CA GLY A 495 10.81 14.07 14.07
C GLY A 495 11.12 12.61 13.78
N VAL A 496 12.19 12.35 13.02
CA VAL A 496 12.62 10.99 12.66
C VAL A 496 12.98 10.15 13.87
N PHE A 497 13.69 10.71 14.85
CA PHE A 497 14.12 9.97 16.04
C PHE A 497 12.98 9.74 17.03
N SER A 498 11.95 10.60 17.01
CA SER A 498 10.78 10.41 17.85
C SER A 498 10.08 9.07 17.59
N GLN A 499 10.31 8.40 16.45
CA GLN A 499 9.79 7.05 16.15
C GLN A 499 10.03 6.04 17.28
N ILE A 500 11.14 6.14 18.01
CA ILE A 500 11.47 5.27 19.15
C ILE A 500 10.37 5.31 20.22
N LEU A 501 9.66 6.43 20.32
CA LEU A 501 8.61 6.65 21.32
C LEU A 501 7.23 6.12 20.88
N TRP A 502 7.08 5.57 19.66
CA TRP A 502 5.77 5.29 19.04
C TRP A 502 5.54 3.80 18.78
N ASP A 503 5.79 2.94 19.78
CA ASP A 503 5.40 1.51 19.84
C ASP A 503 5.50 0.78 18.49
N ASP A 504 6.71 0.69 17.93
CA ASP A 504 7.05 -0.02 16.68
C ASP A 504 6.33 0.45 15.41
N GLN A 505 5.61 1.58 15.44
CA GLN A 505 4.96 2.13 14.25
C GLN A 505 5.93 3.03 13.46
N PRO A 506 6.03 2.87 12.13
CA PRO A 506 6.88 3.72 11.31
C PRO A 506 6.39 5.18 11.38
N ILE A 507 7.28 6.13 11.10
CA ILE A 507 6.91 7.56 11.09
C ILE A 507 5.81 7.91 10.08
N THR A 508 5.62 7.06 9.09
CA THR A 508 4.60 7.20 8.06
C THR A 508 3.22 6.74 8.51
N ALA A 509 3.09 6.11 9.67
CA ALA A 509 1.80 5.67 10.21
C ALA A 509 0.87 6.86 10.54
N PRO A 510 -0.47 6.66 10.54
CA PRO A 510 -1.42 7.72 10.85
C PRO A 510 -1.32 8.18 12.32
N LEU A 511 -1.78 9.40 12.61
CA LEU A 511 -1.84 9.95 13.98
C LEU A 511 -2.78 9.18 14.92
N THR A 512 -3.71 8.40 14.39
CA THR A 512 -4.57 7.58 15.23
C THR A 512 -3.77 6.46 15.89
N HIS A 513 -3.84 6.34 17.21
CA HIS A 513 -3.35 5.16 17.91
C HIS A 513 -4.08 3.90 17.43
N THR A 514 -3.42 2.76 17.56
CA THR A 514 -3.90 1.41 17.22
C THR A 514 -5.34 1.23 17.68
N ARG A 515 -6.18 0.71 16.77
CA ARG A 515 -7.63 0.58 16.93
C ARG A 515 -7.98 -0.01 18.30
N TRP A 516 -8.80 0.70 19.07
CA TRP A 516 -9.43 0.20 20.31
C TRP A 516 -10.32 -1.06 20.09
N HIS A 517 -10.55 -1.44 18.82
CA HIS A 517 -11.41 -2.54 18.41
C HIS A 517 -10.66 -3.85 18.05
N LYS A 518 -9.38 -4.00 18.43
CA LYS A 518 -8.64 -5.25 18.16
C LYS A 518 -8.97 -6.41 19.11
N ASP A 519 -9.76 -6.19 20.16
CA ASP A 519 -10.10 -7.24 21.15
C ASP A 519 -11.51 -7.83 20.97
N ARG A 520 -11.92 -8.17 19.74
CA ARG A 520 -13.11 -9.01 19.52
C ARG A 520 -12.89 -10.07 18.49
#